data_AF-A0A1H2QSC4-F1
#
_entry.id   AF-A0A1H2QSC4-F1
#
_cell.length_a   1.000
_cell.length_b   1.000
_cell.length_c   1.000
_cell.angle_alpha   90.00
_cell.angle_beta   90.00
_cell.angle_gamma   90.00
#
_symmetry.space_group_name_H-M   'P 1'
#
loop_
_entity.id
_entity.type
_entity.pdbx_description
1 polymer ?
#
loop_
_entity_poly.entity_id
_entity_poly.type
_entity_poly.pdbx_seq_one_letter_code
_entity_poly.pdbx_strand_id
1 'polypeptide(L)' 'MGIDTERDIEANLQIGPTDKGMVRLFIEAEGGIEIPMDFTTDEAVEIAEEIMAAAHRAGKAGKNKR' A
#
# COMPACT_ATOMS: atom_id res chain seq x y z
N MET A 1 -8.99 16.43 -2.34
CA MET A 1 -9.31 15.00 -2.21
C MET A 1 -8.22 14.41 -1.35
N GLY A 2 -8.56 13.78 -0.23
CA GLY A 2 -7.59 13.30 0.76
C GLY A 2 -7.67 11.78 0.91
N ILE A 3 -6.74 11.21 1.68
CA ILE A 3 -6.68 9.77 1.98
C ILE A 3 -7.96 9.23 2.66
N ASP A 4 -8.71 10.10 3.34
CA ASP A 4 -9.95 9.72 4.06
C ASP A 4 -11.23 9.84 3.20
N THR A 5 -11.11 10.18 1.91
CA THR A 5 -12.29 10.29 1.03
C THR A 5 -12.66 8.90 0.50
N GLU A 6 -13.78 8.34 0.96
CA GLU A 6 -14.27 7.04 0.48
C GLU A 6 -14.53 7.04 -1.04
N ARG A 7 -14.10 5.96 -1.68
CA ARG A 7 -14.31 5.65 -3.10
C ARG A 7 -14.71 4.18 -3.17
N ASP A 8 -15.73 3.89 -3.97
CA ASP A 8 -16.15 2.52 -4.26
C ASP A 8 -15.39 2.06 -5.51
N ILE A 9 -14.10 1.77 -5.34
CA ILE A 9 -13.23 1.24 -6.39
C ILE A 9 -12.57 -0.02 -5.84
N GLU A 10 -12.77 -1.15 -6.51
CA GLU A 10 -12.07 -2.39 -6.23
C GLU A 10 -10.71 -2.39 -6.94
N ALA A 11 -9.66 -2.80 -6.23
CA ALA A 11 -8.32 -2.93 -6.76
C ALA A 11 -7.55 -4.08 -6.11
N ASN A 12 -6.77 -4.79 -6.91
CA ASN A 12 -5.83 -5.80 -6.47
C ASN A 12 -4.46 -5.16 -6.24
N LEU A 13 -3.80 -5.51 -5.13
CA LEU A 13 -2.43 -5.10 -4.83
C LEU A 13 -1.52 -6.33 -4.82
N GLN A 14 -0.44 -6.28 -5.61
CA GLN A 14 0.61 -7.29 -5.63
C GLN A 14 1.96 -6.63 -5.30
N ILE A 15 2.80 -7.33 -4.53
CA ILE A 15 4.12 -6.84 -4.13
C ILE A 15 5.16 -7.92 -4.42
N GLY A 16 6.26 -7.56 -5.10
CA GLY A 16 7.30 -8.54 -5.42
C GLY A 16 8.59 -7.92 -5.96
N PRO A 17 9.68 -8.71 -6.08
CA PRO A 17 10.93 -8.24 -6.66
C PRO A 17 10.81 -8.08 -8.18
N THR A 18 11.66 -7.23 -8.74
CA THR A 18 11.84 -7.04 -10.19
C THR A 18 13.19 -7.59 -10.63
N ASP A 19 13.34 -7.83 -11.93
CA ASP A 19 14.61 -8.25 -12.53
C ASP A 19 15.73 -7.21 -12.41
N LYS A 20 15.40 -5.97 -12.03
CA LYS A 20 16.35 -4.87 -11.82
C LYS A 20 16.81 -4.73 -10.37
N GLY A 21 16.43 -5.67 -9.49
CA GLY A 21 16.76 -5.62 -8.06
C GLY A 21 15.94 -4.59 -7.26
N MET A 22 14.82 -4.14 -7.82
CA MET A 22 13.86 -3.22 -7.18
C MET A 22 12.67 -4.01 -6.64
N VAL A 23 11.90 -3.42 -5.73
CA VAL A 23 10.60 -3.94 -5.27
C VAL A 23 9.48 -3.22 -6.00
N ARG A 24 8.55 -3.97 -6.59
CA ARG A 24 7.37 -3.44 -7.27
C ARG A 24 6.14 -3.54 -6.38
N LEU A 25 5.41 -2.45 -6.25
CA LEU A 25 4.01 -2.43 -5.85
C LEU A 25 3.18 -2.29 -7.13
N PHE A 26 2.36 -3.28 -7.43
CA PHE A 26 1.51 -3.31 -8.61
C PHE A 26 0.05 -3.21 -8.19
N ILE A 27 -0.62 -2.16 -8.65
CA ILE A 27 -2.05 -1.95 -8.42
C ILE A 27 -2.78 -2.18 -9.74
N GLU A 28 -3.75 -3.08 -9.71
CA GLU A 28 -4.68 -3.32 -10.81
C GLU A 28 -6.08 -2.92 -10.36
N ALA A 29 -6.64 -1.90 -10.99
CA ALA A 29 -7.99 -1.43 -10.72
C ALA A 29 -8.95 -1.85 -11.84
N GLU A 30 -10.24 -1.84 -11.53
CA GLU A 30 -11.29 -2.07 -12.51
C GLU A 30 -11.16 -1.16 -13.74
N GLY A 31 -11.60 -1.66 -14.90
CA GLY A 31 -11.47 -0.95 -16.17
C GLY A 31 -10.09 -1.07 -16.84
N GLY A 32 -9.24 -1.99 -16.35
CA GLY A 32 -7.94 -2.28 -16.95
C GLY A 32 -6.87 -1.23 -16.64
N ILE A 33 -7.03 -0.48 -15.54
CA ILE A 33 -6.05 0.51 -15.11
C ILE A 33 -4.97 -0.22 -14.29
N GLU A 34 -3.75 -0.22 -14.80
CA GLU A 34 -2.59 -0.82 -14.16
C GLU A 34 -1.58 0.26 -13.75
N ILE A 35 -1.17 0.26 -12.49
CA ILE A 35 -0.21 1.22 -11.94
C ILE A 35 0.96 0.44 -11.31
N PRO A 36 2.05 0.20 -12.06
CA PRO A 36 3.29 -0.33 -11.51
C PRO A 36 4.12 0.78 -10.87
N MET A 37 4.56 0.57 -9.63
CA MET A 37 5.46 1.48 -8.91
C MET A 37 6.67 0.69 -8.43
N ASP A 38 7.87 1.07 -8.90
CA ASP A 38 9.13 0.44 -8.54
C ASP A 38 9.89 1.29 -7.53
N PHE A 39 10.32 0.66 -6.44
CA PHE A 39 11.07 1.28 -5.35
C PHE A 39 12.38 0.54 -5.13
N THR A 40 13.40 1.27 -4.68
CA THR A 40 14.63 0.64 -4.19
C THR A 40 14.32 -0.22 -2.97
N THR A 41 15.22 -1.14 -2.63
CA THR A 41 15.07 -1.97 -1.43
C THR A 41 14.91 -1.12 -0.17
N ASP A 42 15.68 -0.04 -0.06
CA ASP A 42 15.65 0.85 1.12
C ASP A 42 14.31 1.60 1.20
N GLU A 43 13.84 2.18 0.09
CA GLU A 43 12.52 2.83 0.02
C GLU A 43 11.38 1.85 0.33
N ALA A 44 11.48 0.59 -0.14
CA ALA A 44 10.47 -0.43 0.15
C ALA A 44 10.43 -0.80 1.65
N VAL A 45 11.57 -0.80 2.33
CA VAL A 45 11.64 -1.00 3.78
C VAL A 45 10.99 0.17 4.52
N GLU A 46 11.29 1.41 4.13
CA GLU A 46 10.67 2.61 4.71
C GLU A 46 9.13 2.59 4.55
N ILE A 47 8.63 2.23 3.36
CA ILE A 47 7.19 2.09 3.11
C ILE A 47 6.57 1.02 4.03
N ALA A 48 7.24 -0.13 4.19
CA ALA A 48 6.75 -1.19 5.09
C ALA A 48 6.68 -0.72 6.55
N GLU A 49 7.68 0.02 7.01
CA GLU A 49 7.69 0.61 8.36
C GLU A 49 6.56 1.63 8.54
N GLU A 50 6.29 2.48 7.55
CA GLU A 50 5.18 3.42 7.59
C GLU A 50 3.81 2.71 7.66
N ILE A 51 3.62 1.66 6.86
CA ILE A 51 2.39 0.83 6.88
C ILE A 51 2.20 0.21 8.27
N MET A 52 3.27 -0.37 8.83
CA MET A 52 3.23 -0.96 10.17
C MET A 52 2.89 0.08 11.23
N ALA A 53 3.51 1.27 11.16
CA ALA A 53 3.23 2.37 12.08
C ALA A 53 1.77 2.85 11.97
N ALA A 54 1.23 2.94 10.75
CA ALA A 54 -0.17 3.28 10.50
C ALA A 54 -1.13 2.22 11.07
N ALA A 55 -0.86 0.94 10.81
CA ALA A 55 -1.63 -0.18 11.35
C ALA A 55 -1.64 -0.20 12.88
N HIS A 56 -0.50 0.08 13.52
CA HIS A 56 -0.42 0.20 14.98
C HIS A 56 -1.27 1.35 15.53
N ARG A 57 -1.29 2.52 14.87
CA ARG A 57 -2.14 3.65 15.27
C ARG A 57 -3.62 3.32 15.13
N ALA A 58 -4.03 2.74 14.00
CA ALA A 58 -5.40 2.33 13.74
C ALA A 58 -5.89 1.24 14.71
N GLY A 59 -5.06 0.22 14.95
CA GLY A 59 -5.37 -0.89 15.85
C GLY A 59 -5.54 -0.46 17.33
N LYS A 60 -4.81 0.57 17.77
CA LYS A 60 -5.01 1.16 19.11
C LYS A 60 -6.33 1.93 19.22
N ALA A 61 -6.73 2.65 18.17
CA ALA A 61 -8.02 3.35 18.14
C ALA A 61 -9.23 2.38 18.17
N GLY A 62 -9.09 1.18 17.57
CA GLY A 62 -10.13 0.15 17.59
C GLY A 62 -10.34 -0.55 18.95
N LYS A 63 -9.31 -0.60 19.81
CA LYS A 63 -9.43 -1.22 21.15
C LYS A 63 -10.22 -0.38 22.16
N ASN A 64 -10.34 0.93 21.96
CA ASN A 64 -11.13 1.81 22.83
C ASN A 64 -12.63 1.84 22.50
N LYS A 65 -13.09 1.12 21.46
CA LYS A 65 -14.50 1.03 21.04
C LYS A 65 -15.16 -0.32 21.36
N ARG A 66 -14.53 -1.15 22.21
CA ARG A 66 -15.08 -2.42 22.68
C ARG A 66 -15.44 -2.36 24.15
#